data_AF-A0A7S2JTE7-F1
#
_entry.id   AF-A0A7S2JTE7-F1
#
_cell.length_a   1.000
_cell.length_b   1.000
_cell.length_c   1.000
_cell.angle_alpha   90.00
_cell.angle_beta   90.00
_cell.angle_gamma   90.00
#
_symmetry.space_group_name_H-M   'P 1'
#
loop_
_entity.id
_entity.type
_entity.pdbx_description
1 polymer ?
#
loop_
_entity_poly.entity_id
_entity_poly.type
_entity_poly.pdbx_seq_one_letter_code
_entity_poly.pdbx_strand_id
1 'polypeptide(L)'
;AFYKNIVGNIALHTAVEHGQKESVNIITQHMPSSCKVSCDEGFLPLHNAVSSAAQHETAPQITLDLLEAFPRAAKITTDEGLLPLHLAASSGFAAGIHALLLYCFDAINEREVTEDMSALDFAVDGYIMCKRREAQQTGITSSSLQDLQPQLELSVIHLPEDDTGIGAVEKTRQFKSCIAIILMSKLYNRSLRPNGEREGDFPGVEYLPLHAIVSSQPLARTWRNLLSIYRRGHRLDRDRNGRSALHHLCASIDYNVESNMDVTEMMDGLLELDVTAASHVDQDGFQPLHLALLARANVAAISRLLSANLDALSHVVGNQSQVVWCRGMTAFEIAAASDCSVDVIYLLVKSLPAGIEIGSILS
;
A
#
# COMPACT_ATOMS: atom_id res chain seq x y z
N ALA A 1 -20.11 1.88 36.92
CA ALA A 1 -19.26 3.00 36.44
C ALA A 1 -17.85 2.46 36.24
N PHE A 2 -17.17 2.87 35.18
CA PHE A 2 -15.76 2.49 34.99
C PHE A 2 -14.87 3.48 35.75
N TYR A 3 -13.93 2.95 36.54
CA TYR A 3 -12.90 3.77 37.17
C TYR A 3 -11.75 3.95 36.18
N LYS A 4 -11.45 5.20 35.85
CA LYS A 4 -10.35 5.61 34.98
C LYS A 4 -9.18 6.11 35.81
N ASN A 5 -7.95 5.84 35.38
CA ASN A 5 -6.75 6.46 35.94
C ASN A 5 -6.53 7.89 35.36
N ILE A 6 -5.37 8.50 35.61
CA ILE A 6 -5.07 9.88 35.19
C ILE A 6 -5.00 10.10 33.66
N VAL A 7 -4.83 9.04 32.87
CA VAL A 7 -4.83 9.10 31.38
C VAL A 7 -6.13 8.55 30.78
N GLY A 8 -7.15 8.33 31.62
CA GLY A 8 -8.43 7.80 31.17
C GLY A 8 -8.50 6.28 31.04
N ASN A 9 -7.40 5.56 31.33
CA ASN A 9 -7.36 4.11 31.19
C ASN A 9 -8.20 3.43 32.27
N ILE A 10 -9.09 2.54 31.83
CA ILE A 10 -9.76 1.57 32.71
C ILE A 10 -8.87 0.34 32.93
N ALA A 11 -9.21 -0.51 33.90
CA ALA A 11 -8.44 -1.72 34.24
C ALA A 11 -8.12 -2.62 33.04
N LEU A 12 -9.00 -2.72 32.05
CA LEU A 12 -8.75 -3.49 30.83
C LEU A 12 -7.59 -2.92 30.00
N HIS A 13 -7.46 -1.60 29.87
CA HIS A 13 -6.33 -0.98 29.15
C HIS A 13 -5.01 -1.35 29.80
N THR A 14 -4.93 -1.24 31.14
CA THR A 14 -3.72 -1.56 31.88
C THR A 14 -3.38 -3.05 31.78
N ALA A 15 -4.37 -3.94 31.86
CA ALA A 15 -4.16 -5.38 31.69
C ALA A 15 -3.60 -5.70 30.28
N VAL A 16 -4.14 -5.06 29.24
CA VAL A 16 -3.68 -5.21 27.86
C VAL A 16 -2.25 -4.69 27.68
N GLU A 17 -1.98 -3.46 28.14
CA GLU A 17 -0.68 -2.79 28.04
C GLU A 17 0.46 -3.62 28.67
N HIS A 18 0.14 -4.37 29.73
CA HIS A 18 1.08 -5.25 30.43
C HIS A 18 1.04 -6.71 29.93
N GLY A 19 0.33 -7.01 28.85
CA GLY A 19 0.25 -8.35 28.27
C GLY A 19 -0.41 -9.41 29.16
N GLN A 20 -1.21 -8.99 30.15
CA GLN A 20 -1.81 -9.87 31.17
C GLN A 20 -3.05 -10.59 30.64
N LYS A 21 -2.85 -11.58 29.78
CA LYS A 21 -3.91 -12.33 29.08
C LYS A 21 -5.00 -12.86 30.00
N GLU A 22 -4.65 -13.46 31.13
CA GLU A 22 -5.61 -14.01 32.09
C GLU A 22 -6.50 -12.91 32.67
N SER A 23 -5.92 -11.75 32.97
CA SER A 23 -6.68 -10.59 33.46
C SER A 23 -7.59 -10.02 32.37
N VAL A 24 -7.10 -9.93 31.13
CA VAL A 24 -7.92 -9.56 29.97
C VAL A 24 -9.12 -10.49 29.87
N ASN A 25 -8.91 -11.80 29.90
CA ASN A 25 -9.99 -12.79 29.78
C ASN A 25 -11.02 -12.70 30.90
N ILE A 26 -10.59 -12.58 32.15
CA ILE A 26 -11.51 -12.42 33.29
C ILE A 26 -12.34 -11.14 33.13
N ILE A 27 -11.71 -10.04 32.74
CA ILE A 27 -12.38 -8.73 32.59
C ILE A 27 -13.36 -8.77 31.40
N THR A 28 -12.98 -9.32 30.26
CA THR A 28 -13.85 -9.38 29.08
C THR A 28 -15.02 -10.33 29.28
N GLN A 29 -14.84 -11.44 30.00
CA GLN A 29 -15.92 -12.38 30.35
C GLN A 29 -16.95 -11.78 31.31
N HIS A 30 -16.51 -11.08 32.36
CA HIS A 30 -17.41 -10.52 33.36
C HIS A 30 -17.92 -9.11 33.03
N MET A 31 -17.18 -8.35 32.22
CA MET A 31 -17.54 -6.98 31.82
C MET A 31 -17.25 -6.73 30.32
N PRO A 32 -17.98 -7.37 29.38
CA PRO A 32 -17.74 -7.22 27.94
C PRO A 32 -17.82 -5.78 27.43
N SER A 33 -18.63 -4.93 28.08
CA SER A 33 -18.73 -3.51 27.74
C SER A 33 -17.43 -2.72 27.93
N SER A 34 -16.47 -3.25 28.70
CA SER A 34 -15.16 -2.61 28.91
C SER A 34 -14.36 -2.47 27.61
N CYS A 35 -14.54 -3.37 26.63
CA CYS A 35 -13.89 -3.30 25.31
C CYS A 35 -14.31 -2.08 24.48
N LYS A 36 -15.40 -1.40 24.86
CA LYS A 36 -15.98 -0.24 24.14
C LYS A 36 -15.58 1.10 24.77
N VAL A 37 -14.90 1.09 25.90
CA VAL A 37 -14.55 2.29 26.65
C VAL A 37 -13.21 2.79 26.14
N SER A 38 -13.14 4.04 25.70
CA SER A 38 -11.88 4.69 25.35
C SER A 38 -11.23 5.39 26.55
N CYS A 39 -9.91 5.48 26.51
CA CYS A 39 -9.14 6.40 27.35
C CYS A 39 -9.37 7.86 26.93
N ASP A 40 -8.62 8.80 27.52
CA ASP A 40 -8.83 10.23 27.28
C ASP A 40 -8.25 10.72 25.94
N GLU A 41 -7.47 9.88 25.25
CA GLU A 41 -6.95 10.10 23.87
C GLU A 41 -7.74 9.28 22.81
N GLY A 42 -8.90 8.74 23.19
CA GLY A 42 -9.76 7.97 22.28
C GLY A 42 -9.32 6.52 22.07
N PHE A 43 -8.24 6.05 22.70
CA PHE A 43 -7.79 4.66 22.54
C PHE A 43 -8.75 3.70 23.25
N LEU A 44 -9.38 2.80 22.49
CA LEU A 44 -9.92 1.54 23.00
C LEU A 44 -8.82 0.57 23.44
N PRO A 45 -9.11 -0.45 24.28
CA PRO A 45 -8.14 -1.48 24.64
C PRO A 45 -7.52 -2.21 23.44
N LEU A 46 -8.26 -2.36 22.33
CA LEU A 46 -7.73 -2.94 21.10
C LEU A 46 -6.57 -2.12 20.52
N HIS A 47 -6.61 -0.79 20.61
CA HIS A 47 -5.51 0.06 20.13
C HIS A 47 -4.23 -0.20 20.92
N ASN A 48 -4.33 -0.30 22.26
CA ASN A 48 -3.19 -0.64 23.10
C ASN A 48 -2.65 -2.05 22.77
N ALA A 49 -3.55 -3.02 22.53
CA ALA A 49 -3.18 -4.41 22.20
C ALA A 49 -2.30 -4.52 20.96
N VAL A 50 -2.55 -3.67 19.96
CA VAL A 50 -1.80 -3.67 18.69
C VAL A 50 -0.72 -2.61 18.61
N SER A 51 -0.57 -1.79 19.66
CA SER A 51 0.41 -0.72 19.74
C SER A 51 1.40 -0.96 20.88
N SER A 52 1.18 -0.34 22.04
CA SER A 52 2.07 -0.41 23.20
C SER A 52 2.20 -1.79 23.83
N ALA A 53 1.34 -2.75 23.47
CA ALA A 53 1.42 -4.13 23.93
C ALA A 53 1.98 -5.08 22.86
N ALA A 54 2.24 -4.62 21.63
CA ALA A 54 2.59 -5.47 20.49
C ALA A 54 3.86 -6.32 20.67
N GLN A 55 4.75 -5.89 21.58
CA GLN A 55 5.97 -6.58 21.95
C GLN A 55 5.74 -7.82 22.84
N HIS A 56 4.57 -7.95 23.46
CA HIS A 56 4.26 -9.09 24.32
C HIS A 56 3.91 -10.33 23.49
N GLU A 57 4.42 -11.49 23.90
CA GLU A 57 4.09 -12.78 23.26
C GLU A 57 2.58 -13.08 23.27
N THR A 58 1.87 -12.58 24.28
CA THR A 58 0.43 -12.74 24.43
C THR A 58 -0.41 -11.78 23.58
N ALA A 59 0.20 -10.75 22.97
CA ALA A 59 -0.50 -9.71 22.22
C ALA A 59 -1.35 -10.24 21.06
N PRO A 60 -0.93 -11.24 20.27
CA PRO A 60 -1.77 -11.81 19.21
C PRO A 60 -3.08 -12.38 19.75
N GLN A 61 -3.01 -13.12 20.86
CA GLN A 61 -4.20 -13.72 21.45
C GLN A 61 -5.08 -12.67 22.11
N ILE A 62 -4.50 -11.72 22.85
CA ILE A 62 -5.25 -10.59 23.44
C ILE A 62 -5.98 -9.81 22.34
N THR A 63 -5.32 -9.56 21.21
CA THR A 63 -5.92 -8.88 20.05
C THR A 63 -7.13 -9.64 19.52
N LEU A 64 -7.01 -10.96 19.35
CA LEU A 64 -8.12 -11.82 18.93
C LEU A 64 -9.26 -11.83 19.96
N ASP A 65 -8.97 -12.00 21.25
CA ASP A 65 -9.97 -12.03 22.32
C ASP A 65 -10.77 -10.71 22.37
N LEU A 66 -10.10 -9.57 22.17
CA LEU A 66 -10.74 -8.25 22.10
C LEU A 66 -11.57 -8.07 20.83
N LEU A 67 -11.10 -8.55 19.68
CA LEU A 67 -11.85 -8.53 18.42
C LEU A 67 -13.07 -9.43 18.46
N GLU A 68 -12.99 -10.61 19.09
CA GLU A 68 -14.13 -11.50 19.31
C GLU A 68 -15.17 -10.84 20.22
N ALA A 69 -14.74 -10.20 21.30
CA ALA A 69 -15.63 -9.49 22.23
C ALA A 69 -16.28 -8.25 21.60
N PHE A 70 -15.55 -7.51 20.75
CA PHE A 70 -16.06 -6.31 20.10
C PHE A 70 -15.48 -6.09 18.69
N PRO A 71 -16.02 -6.79 17.65
CA PRO A 71 -15.48 -6.76 16.29
C PRO A 71 -15.42 -5.37 15.65
N ARG A 72 -16.38 -4.49 16.00
CA ARG A 72 -16.45 -3.13 15.45
C ARG A 72 -15.28 -2.25 15.89
N ALA A 73 -14.55 -2.63 16.95
CA ALA A 73 -13.36 -1.91 17.39
C ALA A 73 -12.31 -1.77 16.28
N ALA A 74 -12.21 -2.72 15.35
CA ALA A 74 -11.29 -2.66 14.22
C ALA A 74 -11.51 -1.43 13.28
N LYS A 75 -12.70 -0.80 13.33
CA LYS A 75 -13.08 0.36 12.52
C LYS A 75 -13.24 1.65 13.34
N ILE A 76 -12.94 1.64 14.63
CA ILE A 76 -13.03 2.82 15.48
C ILE A 76 -11.66 3.48 15.51
N THR A 77 -11.60 4.79 15.29
CA THR A 77 -10.37 5.55 15.34
C THR A 77 -10.08 6.08 16.74
N THR A 78 -8.81 6.37 17.02
CA THR A 78 -8.41 7.27 18.11
C THR A 78 -8.85 8.71 17.84
N ASP A 79 -8.61 9.61 18.79
CA ASP A 79 -8.91 11.05 18.61
C ASP A 79 -8.05 11.69 17.51
N GLU A 80 -6.89 11.11 17.20
CA GLU A 80 -6.02 11.49 16.07
C GLU A 80 -6.48 10.90 14.72
N GLY A 81 -7.57 10.14 14.70
CA GLY A 81 -8.06 9.51 13.47
C GLY A 81 -7.32 8.23 13.08
N LEU A 82 -6.52 7.64 13.99
CA LEU A 82 -5.78 6.41 13.71
C LEU A 82 -6.65 5.18 13.95
N LEU A 83 -6.75 4.31 12.94
CA LEU A 83 -7.32 2.97 13.10
C LEU A 83 -6.34 2.05 13.83
N PRO A 84 -6.83 0.95 14.45
CA PRO A 84 -5.96 -0.10 14.99
C PRO A 84 -4.96 -0.64 13.95
N LEU A 85 -5.34 -0.65 12.66
CA LEU A 85 -4.46 -1.10 11.58
C LEU A 85 -3.25 -0.16 11.37
N HIS A 86 -3.43 1.15 11.48
CA HIS A 86 -2.34 2.14 11.43
C HIS A 86 -1.36 1.92 12.58
N LEU A 87 -1.89 1.72 13.79
CA LEU A 87 -1.08 1.48 14.99
C LEU A 87 -0.33 0.15 14.94
N ALA A 88 -0.97 -0.92 14.45
CA ALA A 88 -0.34 -2.23 14.24
C ALA A 88 0.83 -2.13 13.26
N ALA A 89 0.63 -1.40 12.16
CA ALA A 89 1.67 -1.15 11.17
C ALA A 89 2.82 -0.30 11.73
N SER A 90 2.51 0.77 12.45
CA SER A 90 3.49 1.65 13.13
C SER A 90 4.33 0.91 14.18
N SER A 91 3.76 -0.12 14.81
CA SER A 91 4.41 -0.91 15.85
C SER A 91 5.16 -2.14 15.31
N GLY A 92 5.10 -2.40 14.00
CA GLY A 92 5.69 -3.60 13.39
C GLY A 92 4.94 -4.89 13.74
N PHE A 93 3.67 -4.80 14.15
CA PHE A 93 2.92 -5.93 14.69
C PHE A 93 2.22 -6.77 13.60
N ALA A 94 3.00 -7.60 12.91
CA ALA A 94 2.53 -8.42 11.80
C ALA A 94 1.33 -9.32 12.16
N ALA A 95 1.35 -9.94 13.35
CA ALA A 95 0.24 -10.78 13.81
C ALA A 95 -1.03 -9.96 14.08
N GLY A 96 -0.90 -8.74 14.60
CA GLY A 96 -2.01 -7.81 14.75
C GLY A 96 -2.61 -7.38 13.42
N ILE A 97 -1.78 -7.09 12.42
CA ILE A 97 -2.24 -6.80 11.05
C ILE A 97 -3.07 -7.98 10.52
N HIS A 98 -2.57 -9.22 10.65
CA HIS A 98 -3.34 -10.41 10.24
C HIS A 98 -4.69 -10.51 10.96
N ALA A 99 -4.71 -10.34 12.29
CA ALA A 99 -5.94 -10.38 13.06
C ALA A 99 -6.92 -9.28 12.63
N LEU A 100 -6.45 -8.06 12.41
CA LEU A 100 -7.28 -6.94 12.00
C LEU A 100 -7.86 -7.13 10.59
N LEU A 101 -7.04 -7.55 9.61
CA LEU A 101 -7.48 -7.79 8.24
C LEU A 101 -8.47 -8.96 8.12
N LEU A 102 -8.47 -9.90 9.06
CA LEU A 102 -9.47 -10.96 9.15
C LEU A 102 -10.87 -10.41 9.47
N TYR A 103 -10.95 -9.43 10.37
CA TYR A 103 -12.21 -8.82 10.81
C TYR A 103 -12.64 -7.63 9.95
N CYS A 104 -11.67 -6.91 9.38
CA CYS A 104 -11.88 -5.65 8.71
C CYS A 104 -10.87 -5.46 7.57
N PHE A 105 -11.07 -6.20 6.48
CA PHE A 105 -10.20 -6.11 5.31
C PHE A 105 -10.21 -4.71 4.67
N ASP A 106 -11.39 -4.08 4.55
CA ASP A 106 -11.53 -2.77 3.89
C ASP A 106 -10.70 -1.67 4.56
N ALA A 107 -10.37 -1.81 5.85
CA ALA A 107 -9.51 -0.86 6.58
C ALA A 107 -8.12 -0.69 5.95
N ILE A 108 -7.68 -1.64 5.13
CA ILE A 108 -6.41 -1.54 4.40
C ILE A 108 -6.39 -0.35 3.42
N ASN A 109 -7.55 0.16 3.02
CA ASN A 109 -7.70 1.30 2.12
C ASN A 109 -7.88 2.63 2.84
N GLU A 110 -8.06 2.61 4.15
CA GLU A 110 -8.28 3.81 4.95
C GLU A 110 -6.96 4.57 5.09
N ARG A 111 -7.09 5.89 5.18
CA ARG A 111 -6.00 6.83 5.41
C ARG A 111 -6.32 7.68 6.61
N GLU A 112 -5.30 8.00 7.39
CA GLU A 112 -5.47 8.94 8.50
C GLU A 112 -5.55 10.40 7.99
N VAL A 113 -6.10 11.28 8.81
CA VAL A 113 -6.57 12.61 8.35
C VAL A 113 -5.44 13.65 8.26
N THR A 114 -4.37 13.49 9.02
CA THR A 114 -3.33 14.50 9.24
C THR A 114 -2.28 14.57 8.14
N GLU A 115 -1.70 13.44 7.74
CA GLU A 115 -0.68 13.31 6.69
C GLU A 115 -1.16 12.44 5.50
N ASP A 116 -2.43 12.03 5.50
CA ASP A 116 -3.01 11.12 4.51
C ASP A 116 -2.26 9.77 4.43
N MET A 117 -1.71 9.32 5.56
CA MET A 117 -0.94 8.08 5.65
C MET A 117 -1.84 6.86 5.68
N SER A 118 -1.48 5.87 4.86
CA SER A 118 -2.04 4.51 4.94
C SER A 118 -1.24 3.65 5.93
N ALA A 119 -1.78 2.48 6.27
CA ALA A 119 -1.04 1.47 7.05
C ALA A 119 0.32 1.09 6.41
N LEU A 120 0.43 1.12 5.07
CA LEU A 120 1.71 0.85 4.39
C LEU A 120 2.74 1.93 4.71
N ASP A 121 2.33 3.20 4.73
CA ASP A 121 3.21 4.32 5.02
C ASP A 121 3.78 4.23 6.44
N PHE A 122 2.94 3.92 7.43
CA PHE A 122 3.38 3.67 8.81
C PHE A 122 4.39 2.52 8.92
N ALA A 123 4.13 1.40 8.25
CA ALA A 123 5.05 0.26 8.28
C ALA A 123 6.42 0.58 7.64
N VAL A 124 6.42 1.37 6.55
CA VAL A 124 7.66 1.78 5.88
C VAL A 124 8.42 2.82 6.70
N ASP A 125 7.75 3.80 7.30
CA ASP A 125 8.42 4.80 8.15
C ASP A 125 9.08 4.10 9.36
N GLY A 126 8.39 3.16 10.01
CA GLY A 126 8.96 2.34 11.08
C GLY A 126 10.14 1.47 10.63
N TYR A 127 10.06 0.88 9.44
CA TYR A 127 11.17 0.14 8.81
C TYR A 127 12.42 1.02 8.63
N ILE A 128 12.25 2.21 8.05
CA ILE A 128 13.36 3.14 7.76
C ILE A 128 13.98 3.66 9.05
N MET A 129 13.18 3.99 10.06
CA MET A 129 13.67 4.38 11.39
C MET A 129 14.55 3.28 12.00
N CYS A 130 14.09 2.02 11.98
CA CYS A 130 14.86 0.90 12.51
C CYS A 130 16.15 0.67 11.72
N LYS A 131 16.09 0.76 10.39
CA LYS A 131 17.27 0.65 9.52
C LYS A 131 18.32 1.74 9.78
N ARG A 132 17.90 2.98 10.02
CA ARG A 132 18.80 4.07 10.38
C ARG A 132 19.50 3.81 11.71
N ARG A 133 18.78 3.29 12.71
CA ARG A 133 19.35 2.91 14.02
C ARG A 133 20.36 1.77 13.89
N GLU A 134 20.08 0.75 13.08
CA GLU A 134 21.05 -0.33 12.78
C GLU A 134 22.35 0.22 12.16
N ALA A 135 22.24 1.14 11.21
CA ALA A 135 23.40 1.76 10.55
C ALA A 135 24.25 2.58 11.53
N GLN A 136 23.60 3.28 12.47
CA GLN A 136 24.29 4.06 13.51
C GLN A 136 25.01 3.15 14.52
N GLN A 137 24.41 2.03 14.92
CA GLN A 137 25.00 1.06 15.85
C GLN A 137 26.21 0.31 15.25
N THR A 138 26.25 0.17 13.92
CA THR A 138 27.32 -0.55 13.21
C THR A 138 28.50 0.36 12.78
N GLY A 139 28.46 1.65 13.10
CA GLY A 139 29.60 2.57 12.91
C GLY A 139 29.95 2.89 11.46
N ILE A 140 29.03 2.67 10.50
CA ILE A 140 29.27 3.05 9.10
C ILE A 140 29.15 4.57 8.98
N THR A 141 30.30 5.24 8.84
CA THR A 141 30.44 6.69 8.69
C THR A 141 29.82 7.18 7.39
N SER A 142 28.76 7.99 7.53
CA SER A 142 28.29 9.16 6.75
C SER A 142 28.56 9.37 5.23
N SER A 143 29.25 8.50 4.49
CA SER A 143 29.45 8.67 3.03
C SER A 143 28.45 7.91 2.16
N SER A 144 27.71 6.94 2.73
CA SER A 144 26.72 6.12 2.01
C SER A 144 25.26 6.45 2.33
N LEU A 145 25.01 7.54 3.07
CA LEU A 145 23.68 7.91 3.60
C LEU A 145 23.01 9.09 2.86
N GLN A 146 23.63 9.64 1.81
CA GLN A 146 23.04 10.74 1.03
C GLN A 146 21.81 10.31 0.21
N ASP A 147 21.62 9.01 -0.05
CA ASP A 147 20.49 8.49 -0.83
C ASP A 147 19.21 8.21 0.00
N LEU A 148 19.20 8.51 1.31
CA LEU A 148 18.09 8.17 2.24
C LEU A 148 17.40 9.39 2.87
N GLN A 149 17.65 10.61 2.40
CA GLN A 149 16.86 11.78 2.83
C GLN A 149 15.69 12.04 1.89
N PRO A 150 14.46 11.97 2.45
CA PRO A 150 13.57 13.11 2.32
C PRO A 150 13.45 13.78 3.69
N GLN A 151 13.61 15.11 3.69
CA GLN A 151 13.29 15.96 4.83
C GLN A 151 11.79 15.90 5.11
N LEU A 152 11.41 15.43 6.29
CA LEU A 152 10.21 15.85 6.98
C LEU A 152 10.53 15.88 8.47
N GLU A 153 10.37 17.05 9.07
CA GLU A 153 10.23 17.21 10.51
C GLU A 153 8.99 16.40 10.92
N LEU A 154 9.20 15.17 11.39
CA LEU A 154 8.14 14.41 12.04
C LEU A 154 7.74 15.18 13.30
N SER A 155 6.46 15.55 13.36
CA SER A 155 5.83 15.82 14.64
C SER A 155 6.00 14.57 15.50
N VAL A 156 6.65 14.75 16.65
CA VAL A 156 7.04 13.65 17.53
C VAL A 156 5.77 13.10 18.17
N ILE A 157 5.17 12.07 17.57
CA ILE A 157 4.40 11.10 18.36
C ILE A 157 5.41 10.51 19.34
N HIS A 158 5.25 10.79 20.63
CA HIS A 158 6.07 10.26 21.71
C HIS A 158 5.93 8.73 21.71
N LEU A 159 6.77 8.05 20.93
CA LEU A 159 6.96 6.61 21.07
C LEU A 159 7.64 6.38 22.43
N PRO A 160 7.14 5.45 23.26
CA PRO A 160 7.82 5.09 24.49
C PRO A 160 9.26 4.69 24.17
N GLU A 161 10.20 5.22 24.94
CA GLU A 161 11.61 4.82 24.92
C GLU A 161 11.71 3.38 25.47
N ASP A 162 11.32 2.40 24.66
CA ASP A 162 11.42 1.00 25.05
C ASP A 162 12.88 0.53 24.93
N ASP A 163 13.55 0.56 26.08
CA ASP A 163 14.80 -0.10 26.44
C ASP A 163 14.64 -1.64 26.55
N THR A 164 13.69 -2.23 25.82
CA THR A 164 13.49 -3.68 25.78
C THR A 164 14.35 -4.26 24.66
N GLY A 165 15.34 -5.08 25.02
CA GLY A 165 16.37 -5.68 24.17
C GLY A 165 15.92 -6.62 23.04
N ILE A 166 14.82 -6.34 22.35
CA ILE A 166 14.57 -6.86 21.01
C ILE A 166 15.58 -6.16 20.09
N GLY A 167 16.60 -6.91 19.66
CA GLY A 167 17.66 -6.36 18.80
C GLY A 167 17.06 -5.65 17.58
N ALA A 168 17.62 -4.50 17.20
CA ALA A 168 17.12 -3.67 16.10
C ALA A 168 16.84 -4.45 14.80
N VAL A 169 17.63 -5.51 14.56
CA VAL A 169 17.47 -6.47 13.45
C VAL A 169 16.12 -7.17 13.45
N GLU A 170 15.62 -7.58 14.62
CA GLU A 170 14.33 -8.27 14.72
C GLU A 170 13.17 -7.29 14.49
N LYS A 171 13.22 -6.06 15.04
CA LYS A 171 12.22 -5.02 14.72
C LYS A 171 12.19 -4.71 13.23
N THR A 172 13.34 -4.57 12.58
CA THR A 172 13.42 -4.39 11.13
C THR A 172 12.78 -5.54 10.36
N ARG A 173 12.96 -6.79 10.82
CA ARG A 173 12.31 -7.97 10.24
C ARG A 173 10.80 -7.92 10.42
N GLN A 174 10.32 -7.52 11.59
CA GLN A 174 8.90 -7.36 11.89
C GLN A 174 8.23 -6.33 10.96
N PHE A 175 8.84 -5.17 10.76
CA PHE A 175 8.32 -4.19 9.80
C PHE A 175 8.34 -4.70 8.36
N LYS A 176 9.40 -5.43 7.93
CA LYS A 176 9.40 -6.08 6.60
C LYS A 176 8.22 -7.04 6.43
N SER A 177 7.90 -7.82 7.45
CA SER A 177 6.74 -8.70 7.44
C SER A 177 5.43 -7.91 7.30
N CYS A 178 5.29 -6.81 8.05
CA CYS A 178 4.13 -5.92 7.93
C CYS A 178 3.96 -5.37 6.51
N ILE A 179 5.04 -4.84 5.93
CA ILE A 179 5.06 -4.33 4.54
C ILE A 179 4.62 -5.43 3.57
N ALA A 180 5.20 -6.64 3.68
CA ALA A 180 4.85 -7.75 2.80
C ALA A 180 3.38 -8.17 2.94
N ILE A 181 2.84 -8.24 4.16
CA ILE A 181 1.43 -8.60 4.40
C ILE A 181 0.50 -7.55 3.76
N ILE A 182 0.77 -6.26 3.98
CA ILE A 182 -0.05 -5.17 3.46
C ILE A 182 -0.02 -5.17 1.93
N LEU A 183 1.18 -5.24 1.33
CA LEU A 183 1.37 -5.28 -0.12
C LEU A 183 0.67 -6.48 -0.76
N MET A 184 0.86 -7.69 -0.20
CA MET A 184 0.19 -8.90 -0.69
C MET A 184 -1.32 -8.80 -0.60
N SER A 185 -1.83 -8.26 0.51
CA SER A 185 -3.27 -8.11 0.74
C SER A 185 -3.88 -7.12 -0.25
N LYS A 186 -3.20 -5.99 -0.51
CA LYS A 186 -3.60 -5.00 -1.52
C LYS A 186 -3.61 -5.56 -2.93
N LEU A 187 -2.51 -6.20 -3.36
CA LEU A 187 -2.38 -6.70 -4.73
C LEU A 187 -3.42 -7.75 -5.07
N TYR A 188 -3.66 -8.69 -4.15
CA TYR A 188 -4.55 -9.81 -4.43
C TYR A 188 -6.00 -9.57 -4.05
N ASN A 189 -6.29 -8.45 -3.37
CA ASN A 189 -7.61 -8.16 -2.82
C ASN A 189 -8.19 -9.37 -2.06
N ARG A 190 -7.32 -10.12 -1.37
CA ARG A 190 -7.66 -11.39 -0.71
C ARG A 190 -7.92 -11.12 0.76
N SER A 191 -9.19 -11.18 1.15
CA SER A 191 -9.57 -11.29 2.56
C SER A 191 -9.04 -12.60 3.13
N LEU A 192 -8.41 -12.57 4.30
CA LEU A 192 -7.79 -13.73 4.97
C LEU A 192 -8.81 -14.72 5.59
N ARG A 193 -10.01 -14.85 5.03
CA ARG A 193 -11.09 -15.66 5.64
C ARG A 193 -10.68 -17.13 5.79
N PRO A 194 -10.99 -17.79 6.92
CA PRO A 194 -10.76 -19.22 7.14
C PRO A 194 -11.90 -20.09 6.58
N ASN A 195 -12.53 -19.69 5.46
CA ASN A 195 -13.66 -20.43 4.93
C ASN A 195 -13.23 -21.40 3.82
N GLY A 196 -12.82 -22.60 4.23
CA GLY A 196 -13.24 -23.85 3.59
C GLY A 196 -12.77 -24.18 2.16
N GLU A 197 -11.94 -23.37 1.52
CA GLU A 197 -11.33 -23.75 0.25
C GLU A 197 -10.13 -24.66 0.51
N ARG A 198 -10.20 -25.89 -0.03
CA ARG A 198 -9.18 -26.92 0.17
C ARG A 198 -7.81 -26.41 -0.27
N GLU A 199 -6.85 -26.42 0.66
CA GLU A 199 -5.42 -26.41 0.36
C GLU A 199 -5.13 -27.60 -0.57
N GLY A 200 -4.99 -27.34 -1.88
CA GLY A 200 -4.91 -28.42 -2.85
C GLY A 200 -4.28 -28.06 -4.19
N ASP A 201 -4.77 -27.03 -4.89
CA ASP A 201 -4.43 -26.86 -6.31
C ASP A 201 -4.22 -25.41 -6.78
N PHE A 202 -3.96 -24.46 -5.86
CA PHE A 202 -3.53 -23.14 -6.30
C PHE A 202 -2.00 -23.11 -6.35
N PRO A 203 -1.37 -23.09 -7.54
CA PRO A 203 0.03 -22.71 -7.62
C PRO A 203 0.16 -21.36 -6.91
N GLY A 204 1.07 -21.30 -5.92
CA GLY A 204 1.31 -20.09 -5.13
C GLY A 204 1.39 -18.89 -6.06
N VAL A 205 0.67 -17.82 -5.72
CA VAL A 205 0.70 -16.63 -6.57
C VAL A 205 2.05 -15.96 -6.37
N GLU A 206 2.76 -15.71 -7.46
CA GLU A 206 4.08 -15.11 -7.44
C GLU A 206 4.04 -13.76 -6.71
N TYR A 207 4.99 -13.50 -5.81
CA TYR A 207 5.00 -12.22 -5.11
C TYR A 207 5.53 -11.13 -6.04
N LEU A 208 4.66 -10.19 -6.43
CA LEU A 208 4.97 -9.08 -7.33
C LEU A 208 4.99 -7.76 -6.53
N PRO A 209 6.08 -7.44 -5.81
CA PRO A 209 6.10 -6.31 -4.89
C PRO A 209 5.88 -4.97 -5.60
N LEU A 210 6.47 -4.74 -6.78
CA LEU A 210 6.28 -3.46 -7.48
C LEU A 210 4.83 -3.24 -7.92
N HIS A 211 4.13 -4.28 -8.38
CA HIS A 211 2.71 -4.24 -8.69
C HIS A 211 1.87 -3.93 -7.45
N ALA A 212 2.20 -4.57 -6.33
CA ALA A 212 1.54 -4.33 -5.06
C ALA A 212 1.73 -2.90 -4.54
N ILE A 213 2.94 -2.35 -4.67
CA ILE A 213 3.29 -1.00 -4.24
C ILE A 213 2.47 0.01 -5.05
N VAL A 214 2.47 -0.12 -6.36
CA VAL A 214 1.66 0.71 -7.26
C VAL A 214 0.17 0.65 -6.90
N SER A 215 -0.36 -0.56 -6.67
CA SER A 215 -1.76 -0.76 -6.27
C SER A 215 -2.09 -0.16 -4.90
N SER A 216 -1.08 0.09 -4.07
CA SER A 216 -1.25 0.66 -2.73
C SER A 216 -1.27 2.19 -2.74
N GLN A 217 -0.83 2.83 -3.84
CA GLN A 217 -0.71 4.29 -3.97
C GLN A 217 -0.08 4.98 -2.74
N PRO A 218 1.13 4.56 -2.29
CA PRO A 218 1.74 5.08 -1.07
C PRO A 218 2.12 6.56 -1.21
N LEU A 219 2.52 7.23 -0.12
CA LEU A 219 3.11 8.57 -0.21
C LEU A 219 4.41 8.58 -1.02
N ALA A 220 4.80 9.74 -1.57
CA ALA A 220 6.03 9.89 -2.38
C ALA A 220 7.31 9.46 -1.66
N ARG A 221 7.43 9.81 -0.37
CA ARG A 221 8.54 9.37 0.47
C ARG A 221 8.56 7.84 0.61
N THR A 222 7.39 7.24 0.82
CA THR A 222 7.18 5.79 0.95
C THR A 222 7.50 5.06 -0.35
N TRP A 223 7.05 5.59 -1.49
CA TRP A 223 7.37 5.09 -2.83
C TRP A 223 8.87 4.97 -3.05
N ARG A 224 9.63 6.06 -2.83
CA ARG A 224 11.11 6.05 -3.02
C ARG A 224 11.79 5.03 -2.12
N ASN A 225 11.36 4.92 -0.87
CA ASN A 225 11.88 3.94 0.07
C ASN A 225 11.60 2.50 -0.40
N LEU A 226 10.39 2.21 -0.84
CA LEU A 226 10.00 0.89 -1.35
C LEU A 226 10.73 0.55 -2.66
N LEU A 227 10.92 1.52 -3.55
CA LEU A 227 11.70 1.35 -4.77
C LEU A 227 13.16 0.96 -4.43
N SER A 228 13.76 1.62 -3.43
CA SER A 228 15.11 1.27 -2.95
C SER A 228 15.18 -0.16 -2.39
N ILE A 229 14.12 -0.62 -1.71
CA ILE A 229 14.04 -1.98 -1.14
C ILE A 229 13.88 -3.04 -2.24
N TYR A 230 13.01 -2.81 -3.23
CA TYR A 230 12.59 -3.83 -4.20
C TYR A 230 13.20 -3.69 -5.60
N ARG A 231 14.01 -2.65 -5.88
CA ARG A 231 14.65 -2.44 -7.20
C ARG A 231 15.48 -3.61 -7.70
N ARG A 232 16.10 -4.38 -6.80
CA ARG A 232 16.97 -5.51 -7.15
C ARG A 232 16.15 -6.79 -7.11
N GLY A 233 15.84 -7.33 -8.29
CA GLY A 233 15.18 -8.64 -8.45
C GLY A 233 13.80 -8.56 -9.09
N HIS A 234 13.06 -7.47 -8.88
CA HIS A 234 11.63 -7.41 -9.24
C HIS A 234 11.29 -6.46 -10.40
N ARG A 235 12.29 -5.82 -11.02
CA ARG A 235 12.05 -4.78 -12.05
C ARG A 235 11.45 -5.31 -13.35
N LEU A 236 11.71 -6.59 -13.69
CA LEU A 236 11.23 -7.22 -14.93
C LEU A 236 10.03 -8.15 -14.67
N ASP A 237 9.51 -8.16 -13.45
CA ASP A 237 8.43 -9.06 -13.08
C ASP A 237 7.17 -8.72 -13.88
N ARG A 238 6.45 -9.77 -14.25
CA ARG A 238 5.19 -9.68 -14.98
C ARG A 238 4.15 -10.54 -14.30
N ASP A 239 2.91 -10.07 -14.28
CA ASP A 239 1.81 -10.87 -13.78
C ASP A 239 1.41 -11.98 -14.77
N ARG A 240 0.40 -12.77 -14.39
CA ARG A 240 -0.11 -13.89 -15.21
C ARG A 240 -0.64 -13.45 -16.58
N ASN A 241 -1.00 -12.17 -16.72
CA ASN A 241 -1.47 -11.58 -17.97
C ASN A 241 -0.33 -10.87 -18.73
N GLY A 242 0.93 -11.04 -18.31
CA GLY A 242 2.09 -10.42 -18.92
C GLY A 242 2.28 -8.93 -18.58
N ARG A 243 1.50 -8.37 -17.64
CA ARG A 243 1.55 -6.95 -17.28
C ARG A 243 2.71 -6.65 -16.34
N SER A 244 3.49 -5.62 -16.67
CA SER A 244 4.49 -5.04 -15.77
C SER A 244 3.84 -4.14 -14.71
N ALA A 245 4.62 -3.70 -13.71
CA ALA A 245 4.14 -2.72 -12.73
C ALA A 245 3.66 -1.40 -13.39
N LEU A 246 4.27 -1.00 -14.52
CA LEU A 246 3.85 0.19 -15.27
C LEU A 246 2.45 0.03 -15.89
N HIS A 247 2.08 -1.18 -16.34
CA HIS A 247 0.72 -1.46 -16.80
C HIS A 247 -0.28 -1.32 -15.66
N HIS A 248 0.03 -1.88 -14.49
CA HIS A 248 -0.81 -1.75 -13.30
C HIS A 248 -0.98 -0.29 -12.89
N LEU A 249 0.09 0.49 -12.92
CA LEU A 249 0.05 1.91 -12.59
C LEU A 249 -0.90 2.65 -13.52
N CYS A 250 -0.72 2.46 -14.83
CA CYS A 250 -1.55 3.09 -15.86
C CYS A 250 -3.03 2.66 -15.76
N ALA A 251 -3.31 1.41 -15.41
CA ALA A 251 -4.68 0.91 -15.23
C ALA A 251 -5.34 1.39 -13.93
N SER A 252 -4.55 1.75 -12.92
CA SER A 252 -5.02 2.19 -11.59
C SER A 252 -5.21 3.69 -11.43
N ILE A 253 -4.98 4.46 -12.51
CA ILE A 253 -5.13 5.92 -12.50
C ILE A 253 -6.61 6.26 -12.30
N ASP A 254 -6.92 6.97 -11.21
CA ASP A 254 -8.23 7.57 -11.01
C ASP A 254 -8.20 9.02 -11.50
N TYR A 255 -8.95 9.30 -12.57
CA TYR A 255 -9.03 10.62 -13.17
C TYR A 255 -9.87 11.62 -12.34
N ASN A 256 -10.59 11.17 -11.31
CA ASN A 256 -11.44 12.02 -10.46
C ASN A 256 -10.70 12.62 -9.26
N VAL A 257 -9.48 12.16 -8.98
CA VAL A 257 -8.70 12.59 -7.82
C VAL A 257 -7.61 13.55 -8.29
N GLU A 258 -7.78 14.85 -8.01
CA GLU A 258 -6.83 15.90 -8.46
C GLU A 258 -5.50 15.90 -7.69
N SER A 259 -5.39 15.29 -6.51
CA SER A 259 -4.10 15.19 -5.82
C SER A 259 -4.11 14.22 -4.64
N ASN A 260 -3.28 13.18 -4.70
CA ASN A 260 -2.27 12.91 -3.67
C ASN A 260 -1.20 11.98 -4.27
N MET A 261 0.03 12.51 -4.34
CA MET A 261 1.15 12.06 -5.18
C MET A 261 0.82 11.98 -6.68
N ASP A 262 1.54 12.74 -7.50
CA ASP A 262 1.40 12.61 -8.94
C ASP A 262 1.81 11.19 -9.31
N VAL A 263 0.86 10.38 -9.81
CA VAL A 263 1.10 9.11 -10.53
C VAL A 263 2.37 9.18 -11.39
N THR A 264 2.65 10.37 -11.92
CA THR A 264 3.86 10.70 -12.67
C THR A 264 5.19 10.43 -11.94
N GLU A 265 5.31 10.62 -10.62
CA GLU A 265 6.52 10.29 -9.86
C GLU A 265 6.73 8.77 -9.78
N MET A 266 5.66 7.99 -9.62
CA MET A 266 5.74 6.53 -9.70
C MET A 266 6.10 6.07 -11.12
N MET A 267 5.54 6.73 -12.15
CA MET A 267 5.87 6.45 -13.54
C MET A 267 7.34 6.71 -13.83
N ASP A 268 7.86 7.86 -13.40
CA ASP A 268 9.26 8.24 -13.58
C ASP A 268 10.17 7.20 -12.90
N GLY A 269 9.89 6.83 -11.65
CA GLY A 269 10.65 5.80 -10.94
C GLY A 269 10.62 4.42 -11.62
N LEU A 270 9.48 4.00 -12.20
CA LEU A 270 9.38 2.74 -12.95
C LEU A 270 10.13 2.79 -14.29
N LEU A 271 10.04 3.90 -15.01
CA LEU A 271 10.74 4.11 -16.29
C LEU A 271 12.26 4.22 -16.11
N GLU A 272 12.72 4.78 -14.99
CA GLU A 272 14.13 4.77 -14.60
C GLU A 272 14.64 3.35 -14.31
N LEU A 273 13.80 2.47 -13.76
CA LEU A 273 14.17 1.06 -13.53
C LEU A 273 14.25 0.26 -14.83
N ASP A 274 13.28 0.47 -15.73
CA ASP A 274 13.19 -0.18 -17.03
C ASP A 274 12.38 0.66 -18.03
N VAL A 275 13.09 1.42 -18.87
CA VAL A 275 12.48 2.21 -19.95
C VAL A 275 11.75 1.34 -20.98
N THR A 276 12.19 0.09 -21.17
CA THR A 276 11.57 -0.85 -22.13
C THR A 276 10.18 -1.31 -21.66
N ALA A 277 9.84 -1.10 -20.38
CA ALA A 277 8.51 -1.35 -19.86
C ALA A 277 7.40 -0.59 -20.61
N ALA A 278 7.73 0.56 -21.22
CA ALA A 278 6.78 1.35 -22.01
C ALA A 278 6.40 0.70 -23.36
N SER A 279 7.20 -0.24 -23.88
CA SER A 279 6.93 -0.95 -25.14
C SER A 279 6.38 -2.36 -24.95
N HIS A 280 6.46 -2.88 -23.72
CA HIS A 280 5.92 -4.18 -23.37
C HIS A 280 4.42 -4.25 -23.62
N VAL A 281 3.99 -5.37 -24.19
CA VAL A 281 2.58 -5.72 -24.36
C VAL A 281 2.14 -6.74 -23.32
N ASP A 282 0.90 -6.63 -22.86
CA ASP A 282 0.22 -7.66 -22.09
C ASP A 282 -0.40 -8.74 -23.01
N GLN A 283 -1.07 -9.72 -22.41
CA GLN A 283 -1.68 -10.85 -23.12
C GLN A 283 -2.76 -10.43 -24.15
N ASP A 284 -3.42 -9.29 -23.93
CA ASP A 284 -4.42 -8.73 -24.83
C ASP A 284 -3.79 -7.81 -25.89
N GLY A 285 -2.47 -7.61 -25.84
CA GLY A 285 -1.72 -6.75 -26.75
C GLY A 285 -1.73 -5.28 -26.35
N PHE A 286 -2.15 -4.93 -25.13
CA PHE A 286 -2.09 -3.55 -24.64
C PHE A 286 -0.68 -3.20 -24.17
N GLN A 287 -0.22 -2.03 -24.58
CA GLN A 287 0.90 -1.33 -23.95
C GLN A 287 0.42 -0.40 -22.83
N PRO A 288 1.30 0.05 -21.91
CA PRO A 288 0.92 0.96 -20.83
C PRO A 288 0.22 2.23 -21.31
N LEU A 289 0.60 2.77 -22.48
CA LEU A 289 -0.06 3.94 -23.09
C LEU A 289 -1.57 3.71 -23.32
N HIS A 290 -1.95 2.54 -23.83
CA HIS A 290 -3.36 2.23 -24.08
C HIS A 290 -4.15 2.17 -22.76
N LEU A 291 -3.58 1.54 -21.72
CA LEU A 291 -4.20 1.46 -20.40
C LEU A 291 -4.34 2.84 -19.75
N ALA A 292 -3.33 3.71 -19.89
CA ALA A 292 -3.37 5.08 -19.38
C ALA A 292 -4.47 5.91 -20.07
N LEU A 293 -4.67 5.73 -21.38
CA LEU A 293 -5.73 6.39 -22.13
C LEU A 293 -7.13 5.87 -21.75
N LEU A 294 -7.27 4.56 -21.57
CA LEU A 294 -8.51 3.96 -21.04
C LEU A 294 -8.87 4.49 -19.64
N ALA A 295 -7.85 4.70 -18.79
CA ALA A 295 -8.00 5.28 -17.47
C ALA A 295 -8.14 6.81 -17.47
N ARG A 296 -8.14 7.46 -18.64
CA ARG A 296 -8.23 8.92 -18.82
C ARG A 296 -7.12 9.68 -18.10
N ALA A 297 -5.91 9.14 -18.16
CA ALA A 297 -4.73 9.76 -17.55
C ALA A 297 -4.50 11.18 -18.09
N ASN A 298 -3.98 12.05 -17.23
CA ASN A 298 -3.70 13.44 -17.59
C ASN A 298 -2.53 13.55 -18.60
N VAL A 299 -2.40 14.75 -19.18
CA VAL A 299 -1.38 15.07 -20.18
C VAL A 299 0.04 14.78 -19.68
N ALA A 300 0.31 15.01 -18.40
CA ALA A 300 1.63 14.82 -17.80
C ALA A 300 2.05 13.33 -17.75
N ALA A 301 1.11 12.43 -17.47
CA ALA A 301 1.32 10.98 -17.51
C ALA A 301 1.52 10.50 -18.95
N ILE A 302 0.65 10.92 -19.88
CA ILE A 302 0.74 10.54 -21.29
C ILE A 302 2.06 11.02 -21.92
N SER A 303 2.48 12.26 -21.63
CA SER A 303 3.74 12.81 -22.14
C SER A 303 4.96 11.99 -21.71
N ARG A 304 4.97 11.44 -20.49
CA ARG A 304 6.06 10.58 -20.01
C ARG A 304 6.14 9.27 -20.77
N LEU A 305 5.00 8.62 -20.98
CA LEU A 305 4.93 7.38 -21.76
C LEU A 305 5.39 7.59 -23.20
N LEU A 306 4.97 8.68 -23.84
CA LEU A 306 5.40 9.02 -25.20
C LEU A 306 6.89 9.36 -25.26
N SER A 307 7.43 10.02 -24.24
CA SER A 307 8.87 10.30 -24.17
C SER A 307 9.71 9.03 -24.02
N ALA A 308 9.17 7.99 -23.37
CA ALA A 308 9.82 6.70 -23.23
C ALA A 308 9.66 5.80 -24.46
N ASN A 309 8.50 5.86 -25.14
CA ASN A 309 8.19 5.04 -26.30
C ASN A 309 7.21 5.74 -27.26
N LEU A 310 7.74 6.46 -28.25
CA LEU A 310 6.92 7.14 -29.27
C LEU A 310 6.26 6.14 -30.24
N ASP A 311 6.90 4.99 -30.48
CA ASP A 311 6.40 3.96 -31.40
C ASP A 311 5.07 3.35 -30.92
N ALA A 312 4.75 3.51 -29.64
CA ALA A 312 3.47 3.10 -29.04
C ALA A 312 2.24 3.72 -29.74
N LEU A 313 2.40 4.88 -30.41
CA LEU A 313 1.31 5.52 -31.16
C LEU A 313 0.87 4.71 -32.39
N SER A 314 1.80 3.94 -32.98
CA SER A 314 1.56 3.11 -34.15
C SER A 314 1.15 1.67 -33.80
N HIS A 315 1.33 1.28 -32.54
CA HIS A 315 0.95 -0.05 -32.06
C HIS A 315 -0.57 -0.17 -31.97
N VAL A 316 -1.08 -1.33 -32.38
CA VAL A 316 -2.51 -1.65 -32.34
C VAL A 316 -2.79 -2.70 -31.27
N VAL A 317 -3.90 -2.55 -30.58
CA VAL A 317 -4.37 -3.55 -29.61
C VAL A 317 -4.61 -4.88 -30.30
N GLY A 318 -4.28 -5.98 -29.62
CA GLY A 318 -4.41 -7.32 -30.17
C GLY A 318 -5.83 -7.66 -30.59
N ASN A 319 -6.00 -8.27 -31.77
CA ASN A 319 -7.30 -8.70 -32.29
C ASN A 319 -7.99 -9.77 -31.40
N GLN A 320 -7.24 -10.42 -30.52
CA GLN A 320 -7.73 -11.43 -29.58
C GLN A 320 -8.04 -10.85 -28.19
N SER A 321 -7.96 -9.52 -28.02
CA SER A 321 -8.21 -8.85 -26.74
C SER A 321 -9.59 -9.20 -26.19
N GLN A 322 -9.69 -9.42 -24.88
CA GLN A 322 -11.00 -9.58 -24.21
C GLN A 322 -11.85 -8.31 -24.28
N VAL A 323 -11.23 -7.14 -24.42
CA VAL A 323 -11.94 -5.88 -24.59
C VAL A 323 -12.32 -5.70 -26.06
N VAL A 324 -13.52 -6.16 -26.41
CA VAL A 324 -13.96 -6.30 -27.82
C VAL A 324 -13.92 -4.99 -28.60
N TRP A 325 -14.30 -3.87 -27.98
CA TRP A 325 -14.49 -2.60 -28.68
C TRP A 325 -13.18 -1.95 -29.12
N CYS A 326 -12.05 -2.25 -28.46
CA CYS A 326 -10.76 -1.64 -28.76
C CYS A 326 -9.84 -2.54 -29.61
N ARG A 327 -10.32 -3.67 -30.12
CA ARG A 327 -9.52 -4.58 -30.96
C ARG A 327 -9.04 -3.88 -32.22
N GLY A 328 -7.74 -3.97 -32.49
CA GLY A 328 -7.12 -3.34 -33.65
C GLY A 328 -7.04 -1.81 -33.57
N MET A 329 -7.48 -1.20 -32.46
CA MET A 329 -7.38 0.25 -32.29
C MET A 329 -5.97 0.67 -31.92
N THR A 330 -5.58 1.83 -32.44
CA THR A 330 -4.39 2.60 -32.05
C THR A 330 -4.64 3.39 -30.77
N ALA A 331 -3.57 3.93 -30.17
CA ALA A 331 -3.67 4.83 -29.03
C ALA A 331 -4.61 6.02 -29.30
N PHE A 332 -4.58 6.61 -30.50
CA PHE A 332 -5.43 7.75 -30.84
C PHE A 332 -6.93 7.41 -30.83
N GLU A 333 -7.31 6.27 -31.41
CA GLU A 333 -8.70 5.82 -31.46
C GLU A 333 -9.23 5.49 -30.06
N ILE A 334 -8.40 4.88 -29.20
CA ILE A 334 -8.77 4.64 -27.80
C ILE A 334 -8.97 5.96 -27.06
N ALA A 335 -8.09 6.94 -27.24
CA ALA A 335 -8.21 8.25 -26.59
C ALA A 335 -9.50 8.97 -27.00
N ALA A 336 -9.84 8.93 -28.29
CA ALA A 336 -11.06 9.51 -28.82
C ALA A 336 -12.33 8.79 -28.29
N ALA A 337 -12.27 7.47 -28.12
CA ALA A 337 -13.39 6.68 -27.59
C ALA A 337 -13.54 6.76 -26.06
N SER A 338 -12.46 7.05 -25.34
CA SER A 338 -12.39 6.97 -23.87
C SER A 338 -12.68 8.29 -23.17
N ASP A 339 -13.09 9.34 -23.91
CA ASP A 339 -13.38 10.69 -23.39
C ASP A 339 -12.17 11.34 -22.70
N CYS A 340 -10.98 11.18 -23.30
CA CYS A 340 -9.77 11.86 -22.86
C CYS A 340 -9.87 13.38 -23.09
N SER A 341 -9.14 14.16 -22.29
CA SER A 341 -9.14 15.62 -22.44
C SER A 341 -8.63 16.08 -23.82
N VAL A 342 -9.10 17.24 -24.26
CA VAL A 342 -8.67 17.84 -25.54
C VAL A 342 -7.15 18.01 -25.60
N ASP A 343 -6.51 18.30 -24.47
CA ASP A 343 -5.06 18.44 -24.40
C ASP A 343 -4.33 17.12 -24.65
N VAL A 344 -4.87 15.99 -24.18
CA VAL A 344 -4.34 14.65 -24.48
C VAL A 344 -4.50 14.35 -25.96
N ILE A 345 -5.69 14.61 -26.54
CA ILE A 345 -5.94 14.42 -27.97
C ILE A 345 -4.97 15.26 -28.81
N TYR A 346 -4.78 16.53 -28.46
CA TYR A 346 -3.85 17.43 -29.14
C TYR A 346 -2.40 16.94 -29.03
N LEU A 347 -1.99 16.46 -27.85
CA LEU A 347 -0.66 15.90 -27.65
C LEU A 347 -0.41 14.69 -28.56
N LEU A 348 -1.37 13.79 -28.69
CA LEU A 348 -1.26 12.59 -29.55
C LEU A 348 -1.14 12.99 -31.03
N VAL A 349 -1.99 13.90 -31.51
CA VAL A 349 -1.96 14.40 -32.90
C VAL A 349 -0.63 15.09 -33.21
N LYS A 350 -0.15 15.92 -32.29
CA LYS A 350 1.13 16.62 -32.45
C LYS A 350 2.31 15.66 -32.50
N SER A 351 2.26 14.58 -31.74
CA SER A 351 3.36 13.61 -31.61
C SER A 351 3.45 12.65 -32.81
N LEU A 352 2.34 12.34 -33.47
CA LEU A 352 2.34 11.57 -34.72
C LEU A 352 1.26 12.09 -35.69
N PRO A 353 1.58 13.09 -36.54
CA PRO A 353 0.64 13.63 -37.53
C PRO A 353 0.10 12.59 -38.51
N ALA A 354 0.89 11.55 -38.81
CA ALA A 354 0.54 10.47 -39.72
C ALA A 354 -0.55 9.53 -39.18
N GLY A 355 -0.84 9.53 -37.88
CA GLY A 355 -1.91 8.70 -37.29
C GLY A 355 -3.31 9.05 -37.81
N ILE A 356 -3.49 10.24 -38.38
CA ILE A 356 -4.73 10.69 -39.03
C ILE A 356 -4.90 10.03 -40.42
N GLU A 357 -3.82 9.61 -41.08
CA GLU A 357 -3.84 9.11 -42.47
C GLU A 357 -4.11 7.60 -42.59
N ILE A 358 -3.99 6.82 -41.49
CA ILE A 358 -4.07 5.35 -41.53
C ILE A 358 -5.49 4.84 -41.85
N GLY A 359 -6.52 5.69 -41.77
CA GLY A 359 -7.87 5.39 -42.24
C GLY A 359 -8.03 5.27 -43.77
N SER A 360 -6.99 5.52 -44.57
CA SER A 360 -7.08 5.52 -46.05
C SER A 360 -6.52 4.28 -46.76
N ILE A 361 -5.98 3.29 -46.04
CA ILE A 361 -5.34 2.09 -46.67
C ILE A 361 -6.19 0.81 -46.54
N LEU A 362 -7.44 0.90 -46.08
CA LEU A 362 -8.42 -0.17 -46.22
C LEU A 362 -9.52 0.23 -47.20
N SER A 363 -9.18 0.22 -48.50
CA SER A 363 -10.13 0.16 -49.62
C SER A 363 -10.09 -1.20 -50.28
#